data_AF-A0A7K9Y861-F1
#
_entry.id   AF-A0A7K9Y861-F1
#
_cell.length_a   1.000
_cell.length_b   1.000
_cell.length_c   1.000
_cell.angle_alpha   90.00
_cell.angle_beta   90.00
_cell.angle_gamma   90.00
#
_symmetry.space_group_name_H-M   'P 1'
#
loop_
_entity.id
_entity.type
_entity.pdbx_description
1 polymer ?
#
loop_
_entity_poly.entity_id
_entity_poly.type
_entity_poly.pdbx_seq_one_letter_code
_entity_poly.pdbx_strand_id
1 'polypeptide(L)'
;SYHGDSGEVGCYVAPRPLTRDNNYFEVSIVDSGVRGAIAVGLVPQHYSLEHPPGWLPGSVAFHADDGKLYSGRAKGRQFGTKCSSGDRIGCGIERVSFEVQTAQVFFTKNGKRVRAPPPPEPHLHPSPTATDLRLCAPQVGCSAMPLSPEGLFPAVGLHSLGEEVRLHLRAALEDDSAMMVDSHEEEWGRLHDVRACGTLLEYVGKGKSIVDVGLAQARRPLSTRSHYFEVEIVDPGEKCYIALGLARKDYPKNRHPGWSRGSVAYHADDGKIFHGSGVGDPFGPRCYKGDTMGCGIMFPRDYSLDSEGGWG
;
A
#
# COMPACT_ATOMS: atom_id res chain seq x y z
N SER A 1 -7.51 -24.05 22.25
CA SER A 1 -7.51 -23.86 23.71
C SER A 1 -6.13 -24.17 24.26
N TYR A 2 -5.64 -23.36 25.20
CA TYR A 2 -4.39 -23.62 25.93
C TYR A 2 -4.65 -24.59 27.10
N HIS A 3 -3.76 -25.57 27.27
CA HIS A 3 -3.84 -26.62 28.29
C HIS A 3 -2.51 -26.85 29.03
N GLY A 4 -1.54 -25.94 28.90
CA GLY A 4 -0.23 -26.08 29.55
C GLY A 4 -0.25 -25.76 31.05
N ASP A 5 0.81 -26.16 31.75
CA ASP A 5 0.98 -25.90 33.19
C ASP A 5 1.40 -24.44 33.45
N SER A 6 1.30 -23.99 34.71
CA SER A 6 1.55 -22.59 35.06
C SER A 6 2.96 -22.13 34.67
N GLY A 7 3.05 -21.28 33.65
CA GLY A 7 4.30 -20.66 33.19
C GLY A 7 4.80 -21.14 31.83
N GLU A 8 4.22 -22.21 31.27
CA GLU A 8 4.61 -22.74 29.95
C GLU A 8 3.99 -21.93 28.80
N VAL A 9 4.77 -21.59 27.78
CA VAL A 9 4.24 -20.92 26.60
C VAL A 9 3.76 -21.97 25.60
N GLY A 10 2.53 -21.82 25.10
CA GLY A 10 2.05 -22.56 23.94
C GLY A 10 2.21 -21.72 22.68
N CYS A 11 2.95 -22.20 21.69
CA CYS A 11 3.10 -21.52 20.40
C CYS A 11 2.64 -22.42 19.26
N TYR A 12 1.80 -21.88 18.39
CA TYR A 12 1.38 -22.50 17.14
C TYR A 12 2.01 -21.74 15.96
N VAL A 13 2.55 -22.47 14.99
CA VAL A 13 3.03 -21.92 13.72
C VAL A 13 2.27 -22.61 12.58
N ALA A 14 1.70 -21.83 11.67
CA ALA A 14 0.96 -22.35 10.53
C ALA A 14 1.89 -23.13 9.57
N PRO A 15 1.36 -24.10 8.80
CA PRO A 15 2.18 -24.96 7.94
C PRO A 15 2.67 -24.30 6.65
N ARG A 16 2.18 -23.11 6.31
CA ARG A 16 2.55 -22.37 5.08
C ARG A 16 2.85 -20.91 5.42
N PRO A 17 3.86 -20.29 4.78
CA PRO A 17 4.11 -18.87 4.95
C PRO A 17 3.01 -18.05 4.29
N LEU A 18 2.92 -16.78 4.67
CA LEU A 18 2.13 -15.83 3.89
C LEU A 18 2.74 -15.67 2.50
N THR A 19 1.87 -15.52 1.50
CA THR A 19 2.26 -15.26 0.12
C THR A 19 1.68 -13.93 -0.31
N ARG A 20 2.05 -13.47 -1.50
CA ARG A 20 1.47 -12.24 -2.05
C ARG A 20 -0.06 -12.28 -2.18
N ASP A 21 -0.62 -13.43 -2.55
CA ASP A 21 -2.05 -13.62 -2.77
C ASP A 21 -2.79 -13.94 -1.46
N ASN A 22 -2.13 -14.61 -0.52
CA ASN A 22 -2.62 -14.87 0.82
C ASN A 22 -1.70 -14.20 1.85
N ASN A 23 -1.76 -12.87 1.90
CA ASN A 23 -0.83 -12.01 2.66
C ASN A 23 -1.40 -11.54 4.02
N TYR A 24 -2.52 -12.11 4.46
CA TYR A 24 -3.24 -11.68 5.65
C TYR A 24 -3.93 -12.86 6.34
N PHE A 25 -4.00 -12.83 7.66
CA PHE A 25 -4.79 -13.77 8.47
C PHE A 25 -5.35 -13.09 9.71
N GLU A 26 -6.37 -13.69 10.31
CA GLU A 26 -6.97 -13.20 11.55
C GLU A 26 -7.03 -14.27 12.64
N VAL A 27 -7.10 -13.79 13.88
CA VAL A 27 -7.26 -14.58 15.09
C VAL A 27 -8.36 -13.93 15.92
N SER A 28 -9.48 -14.63 16.12
CA SER A 28 -10.52 -14.21 17.07
C SER A 28 -10.17 -14.71 18.46
N ILE A 29 -10.22 -13.83 19.46
CA ILE A 29 -10.09 -14.20 20.86
C ILE A 29 -11.45 -14.72 21.32
N VAL A 30 -11.54 -16.03 21.53
CA VAL A 30 -12.76 -16.67 22.05
C VAL A 30 -12.82 -16.44 23.56
N ASP A 31 -11.69 -16.66 24.24
CA ASP A 31 -11.52 -16.41 25.67
C ASP A 31 -10.10 -15.88 25.93
N SER A 32 -9.99 -14.76 26.64
CA SER A 32 -8.70 -14.19 27.05
C SER A 32 -8.03 -14.97 28.18
N GLY A 33 -8.74 -15.90 28.83
CA GLY A 33 -8.21 -16.61 29.99
C GLY A 33 -7.81 -15.67 31.13
N VAL A 34 -6.89 -16.14 31.98
CA VAL A 34 -6.50 -15.44 33.21
C VAL A 34 -5.71 -14.15 32.93
N ARG A 35 -4.82 -14.15 31.93
CA ARG A 35 -3.88 -13.04 31.67
C ARG A 35 -4.09 -12.35 30.33
N GLY A 36 -4.78 -12.97 29.38
CA GLY A 36 -4.90 -12.43 28.01
C GLY A 36 -3.57 -12.36 27.27
N ALA A 37 -2.58 -13.19 27.66
CA ALA A 37 -1.21 -13.20 27.15
C ALA A 37 -1.14 -13.91 25.79
N ILE A 38 -1.96 -13.41 24.86
CA ILE A 38 -2.14 -13.90 23.51
C ILE A 38 -1.30 -13.04 22.57
N ALA A 39 -0.40 -13.68 21.83
CA ALA A 39 0.46 -13.02 20.85
C ALA A 39 0.08 -13.49 19.44
N VAL A 40 -0.14 -12.55 18.51
CA VAL A 40 -0.48 -12.86 17.10
C VAL A 40 0.56 -12.21 16.20
N GLY A 41 1.16 -12.97 15.29
CA GLY A 41 2.24 -12.42 14.47
C GLY A 41 2.82 -13.35 13.43
N LEU A 42 4.04 -13.03 13.01
CA LEU A 42 4.80 -13.72 12.00
C LEU A 42 6.15 -14.16 12.54
N VAL A 43 6.55 -15.39 12.18
CA VAL A 43 7.79 -16.03 12.63
C VAL A 43 8.49 -16.75 11.46
N PRO A 44 9.80 -17.01 11.53
CA PRO A 44 10.49 -17.89 10.57
C PRO A 44 10.08 -19.36 10.74
N GLN A 45 10.38 -20.19 9.73
CA GLN A 45 10.01 -21.62 9.67
C GLN A 45 10.42 -22.44 10.91
N HIS A 46 11.55 -22.10 11.54
CA HIS A 46 12.12 -22.85 12.67
C HIS A 46 12.07 -22.06 13.98
N TYR A 47 10.97 -21.34 14.22
CA TYR A 47 10.77 -20.60 15.46
C TYR A 47 10.62 -21.53 16.68
N SER A 48 11.17 -21.12 17.83
CA SER A 48 10.99 -21.86 19.09
C SER A 48 9.53 -21.87 19.50
N LEU A 49 9.01 -23.06 19.85
CA LEU A 49 7.64 -23.20 20.32
C LEU A 49 7.45 -22.83 21.80
N GLU A 50 8.56 -22.58 22.52
CA GLU A 50 8.57 -22.23 23.94
C GLU A 50 8.58 -20.71 24.17
N HIS A 51 8.55 -19.92 23.10
CA HIS A 51 8.57 -18.46 23.16
C HIS A 51 7.36 -17.86 22.45
N PRO A 52 6.78 -16.76 22.96
CA PRO A 52 5.74 -16.05 22.24
C PRO A 52 6.30 -15.47 20.94
N PRO A 53 5.52 -15.42 19.84
CA PRO A 53 5.89 -14.67 18.65
C PRO A 53 6.34 -13.23 18.97
N GLY A 54 7.33 -12.72 18.26
CA GLY A 54 7.89 -11.37 18.45
C GLY A 54 9.05 -11.29 19.46
N TRP A 55 9.28 -12.31 20.28
CA TRP A 55 10.33 -12.29 21.30
C TRP A 55 11.71 -12.70 20.80
N LEU A 56 11.80 -13.57 19.79
CA LEU A 56 13.09 -14.02 19.23
C LEU A 56 13.37 -13.38 17.87
N PRO A 57 14.65 -13.26 17.45
CA PRO A 57 15.04 -12.63 16.19
C PRO A 57 14.26 -13.13 14.98
N GLY A 58 13.97 -12.22 14.06
CA GLY A 58 13.23 -12.50 12.83
C GLY A 58 11.73 -12.69 12.99
N SER A 59 11.18 -12.48 14.18
CA SER A 59 9.74 -12.52 14.43
C SER A 59 9.16 -11.16 14.82
N VAL A 60 7.88 -10.98 14.53
CA VAL A 60 7.11 -9.78 14.90
C VAL A 60 5.72 -10.18 15.35
N ALA A 61 5.21 -9.59 16.42
CA ALA A 61 3.87 -9.90 16.91
C ALA A 61 3.23 -8.77 17.70
N PHE A 62 1.91 -8.70 17.63
CA PHE A 62 1.07 -7.88 18.48
C PHE A 62 0.58 -8.70 19.67
N HIS A 63 0.78 -8.16 20.88
CA HIS A 63 0.44 -8.83 22.14
C HIS A 63 -0.84 -8.22 22.73
N ALA A 64 -1.83 -9.07 23.01
CA ALA A 64 -3.18 -8.65 23.38
C ALA A 64 -3.26 -8.04 24.79
N ASP A 65 -2.47 -8.54 25.73
CA ASP A 65 -2.47 -8.15 27.14
C ASP A 65 -1.97 -6.72 27.39
N ASP A 66 -1.11 -6.20 26.52
CA ASP A 66 -0.51 -4.87 26.67
C ASP A 66 -0.65 -3.96 25.44
N GLY A 67 -1.14 -4.48 24.31
CA GLY A 67 -1.31 -3.74 23.06
C GLY A 67 0.02 -3.31 22.45
N LYS A 68 1.12 -3.98 22.80
CA LYS A 68 2.45 -3.65 22.27
C LYS A 68 2.81 -4.51 21.08
N LEU A 69 3.74 -3.97 20.30
CA LEU A 69 4.39 -4.65 19.20
C LEU A 69 5.77 -5.14 19.66
N TYR A 70 6.00 -6.44 19.53
CA TYR A 70 7.26 -7.11 19.81
C TYR A 70 7.94 -7.47 18.49
N SER A 71 9.25 -7.23 18.40
CA SER A 71 10.01 -7.39 17.16
C SER A 71 11.43 -7.85 17.49
N GLY A 72 11.65 -9.16 17.48
CA GLY A 72 12.96 -9.77 17.70
C GLY A 72 13.49 -9.74 19.14
N ARG A 73 12.71 -9.30 20.13
CA ARG A 73 13.14 -9.17 21.54
C ARG A 73 11.97 -9.07 22.50
N ALA A 74 12.15 -9.51 23.75
CA ALA A 74 11.16 -9.45 24.84
C ALA A 74 10.88 -8.04 25.40
N LYS A 75 11.14 -6.97 24.63
CA LYS A 75 10.83 -5.58 24.98
C LYS A 75 9.94 -4.96 23.90
N GLY A 76 8.63 -4.98 24.16
CA GLY A 76 7.62 -4.41 23.27
C GLY A 76 7.61 -2.88 23.26
N ARG A 77 7.10 -2.31 22.16
CA ARG A 77 6.81 -0.87 22.02
C ARG A 77 5.31 -0.64 21.98
N GLN A 78 4.81 0.46 22.59
CA GLN A 78 3.39 0.80 22.48
C GLN A 78 3.01 0.95 21.01
N PHE A 79 1.93 0.29 20.60
CA PHE A 79 1.54 0.22 19.20
C PHE A 79 0.04 0.33 19.00
N GLY A 80 -0.75 -0.35 19.84
CA GLY A 80 -2.20 -0.30 19.82
C GLY A 80 -2.79 -0.29 21.22
N THR A 81 -4.05 -0.69 21.31
CA THR A 81 -4.76 -0.92 22.58
C THR A 81 -4.84 -2.41 22.87
N LYS A 82 -5.01 -2.77 24.15
CA LYS A 82 -5.20 -4.16 24.57
C LYS A 82 -6.38 -4.81 23.84
N CYS A 83 -6.36 -6.13 23.70
CA CYS A 83 -7.45 -6.93 23.17
C CYS A 83 -7.95 -7.92 24.23
N SER A 84 -9.24 -8.28 24.17
CA SER A 84 -9.89 -9.20 25.11
C SER A 84 -10.86 -10.14 24.40
N SER A 85 -11.54 -11.03 25.13
CA SER A 85 -12.57 -11.92 24.57
C SER A 85 -13.55 -11.16 23.68
N GLY A 86 -13.79 -11.69 22.47
CA GLY A 86 -14.61 -11.07 21.44
C GLY A 86 -13.85 -10.21 20.42
N ASP A 87 -12.64 -9.72 20.75
CA ASP A 87 -11.80 -9.00 19.79
C ASP A 87 -11.18 -9.94 18.75
N ARG A 88 -10.79 -9.35 17.61
CA ARG A 88 -10.17 -10.01 16.47
C ARG A 88 -8.88 -9.29 16.10
N ILE A 89 -7.77 -9.99 16.14
CA ILE A 89 -6.46 -9.47 15.75
C ILE A 89 -6.14 -9.99 14.36
N GLY A 90 -5.84 -9.10 13.43
CA GLY A 90 -5.31 -9.46 12.12
C GLY A 90 -3.83 -9.12 12.00
N CYS A 91 -3.13 -9.87 11.17
CA CYS A 91 -1.74 -9.65 10.85
C CYS A 91 -1.52 -9.93 9.37
N GLY A 92 -0.81 -9.03 8.69
CA GLY A 92 -0.50 -9.21 7.28
C GLY A 92 0.80 -8.53 6.87
N ILE A 93 1.24 -8.87 5.67
CA ILE A 93 2.39 -8.28 5.01
C ILE A 93 1.87 -7.41 3.87
N GLU A 94 2.37 -6.17 3.75
CA GLU A 94 2.03 -5.32 2.61
C GLU A 94 2.41 -6.03 1.30
N ARG A 95 1.53 -6.03 0.30
CA ARG A 95 1.80 -6.75 -0.94
C ARG A 95 3.05 -6.25 -1.67
N VAL A 96 3.37 -4.96 -1.52
CA VAL A 96 4.58 -4.35 -2.07
C VAL A 96 5.85 -4.95 -1.48
N SER A 97 5.80 -5.46 -0.24
CA SER A 97 6.96 -6.07 0.41
C SER A 97 7.52 -7.26 -0.37
N PHE A 98 6.66 -8.04 -1.03
CA PHE A 98 7.06 -9.19 -1.85
C PHE A 98 7.81 -8.77 -3.12
N GLU A 99 7.73 -7.50 -3.51
CA GLU A 99 8.48 -6.94 -4.65
C GLU A 99 9.84 -6.40 -4.20
N VAL A 100 9.86 -5.70 -3.06
CA VAL A 100 11.08 -5.04 -2.53
C VAL A 100 11.88 -5.91 -1.55
N GLN A 101 11.51 -7.19 -1.41
CA GLN A 101 12.08 -8.19 -0.49
C GLN A 101 12.28 -7.70 0.96
N THR A 102 11.46 -6.74 1.38
CA THR A 102 11.51 -6.15 2.71
C THR A 102 10.11 -6.22 3.32
N ALA A 103 9.92 -7.11 4.29
CA ALA A 103 8.63 -7.33 4.92
C ALA A 103 8.17 -6.10 5.71
N GLN A 104 7.09 -5.45 5.25
CA GLN A 104 6.36 -4.43 5.97
C GLN A 104 5.12 -5.10 6.55
N VAL A 105 5.14 -5.33 7.86
CA VAL A 105 4.06 -6.04 8.56
C VAL A 105 3.11 -5.02 9.16
N PHE A 106 1.80 -5.23 8.96
CA PHE A 106 0.74 -4.45 9.58
C PHE A 106 -0.14 -5.34 10.46
N PHE A 107 -0.85 -4.72 11.39
CA PHE A 107 -1.83 -5.40 12.25
C PHE A 107 -3.17 -4.68 12.23
N THR A 108 -4.24 -5.43 12.48
CA THR A 108 -5.59 -4.89 12.62
C THR A 108 -6.22 -5.34 13.93
N LYS A 109 -7.11 -4.52 14.48
CA LYS A 109 -8.02 -4.87 15.57
C LYS A 109 -9.44 -4.67 15.06
N ASN A 110 -10.24 -5.75 15.04
CA ASN A 110 -11.63 -5.76 14.57
C ASN A 110 -11.75 -5.14 13.15
N GLY A 111 -10.94 -5.63 12.22
CA GLY A 111 -10.87 -5.15 10.83
C GLY A 111 -10.11 -3.84 10.63
N LYS A 112 -9.94 -3.01 11.66
CA LYS A 112 -9.29 -1.69 11.53
C LYS A 112 -7.79 -1.74 11.77
N ARG A 113 -6.99 -1.10 10.91
CA ARG A 113 -5.54 -1.00 11.08
C ARG A 113 -5.16 -0.35 12.41
N VAL A 114 -4.26 -1.01 13.14
CA VAL A 114 -3.67 -0.48 14.37
C VAL A 114 -2.59 0.52 13.99
N ARG A 115 -2.69 1.75 14.51
CA ARG A 115 -1.70 2.81 14.30
C ARG A 115 -1.00 3.11 15.62
N ALA A 116 0.31 3.28 15.56
CA ALA A 116 1.05 3.81 16.70
C ALA A 116 0.49 5.20 17.08
N PRO A 117 0.46 5.55 18.38
CA PRO A 117 0.12 6.90 18.79
C PRO A 117 1.08 7.91 18.13
N PRO A 118 0.60 9.11 17.76
CA PRO A 118 1.46 10.14 17.17
C PRO A 118 2.62 10.44 18.13
N PRO A 119 3.83 10.70 17.60
CA PRO A 119 4.93 11.14 18.45
C PRO A 119 4.52 12.43 19.19
N PRO A 120 4.99 12.64 20.43
CA PRO A 120 4.78 13.91 21.11
C PRO A 120 5.35 15.04 20.24
N GLU A 121 4.56 16.08 19.98
CA GLU A 121 4.98 17.18 19.11
C GLU A 121 6.27 17.83 19.63
N PRO A 122 7.33 17.95 18.81
CA PRO A 122 8.50 18.71 19.20
C PRO A 122 8.15 20.20 19.15
N HIS A 123 8.43 20.91 20.25
CA HIS A 123 8.38 22.37 20.30
C HIS A 123 9.22 22.96 19.15
N LEU A 124 8.57 23.72 18.27
CA LEU A 124 9.14 24.25 17.03
C LEU A 124 10.32 25.22 17.28
N HIS A 125 11.43 24.99 16.56
CA HIS A 125 12.26 26.07 16.01
C HIS A 125 12.50 25.79 14.52
N PRO A 126 12.45 26.80 13.62
CA PRO A 126 12.61 26.59 12.20
C PRO A 126 14.09 26.60 11.80
N SER A 127 14.53 25.58 11.07
CA SER A 127 15.71 25.64 10.21
C SER A 127 15.52 24.70 9.01
N PRO A 128 15.77 25.14 7.78
CA PRO A 128 15.71 24.29 6.60
C PRO A 128 17.11 23.75 6.29
N THR A 129 17.30 22.44 6.41
CA THR A 129 18.19 21.64 5.55
C THR A 129 18.20 20.20 6.07
N ALA A 130 17.53 19.29 5.36
CA ALA A 130 17.89 17.89 5.34
C ALA A 130 17.29 17.24 4.09
N THR A 131 18.20 16.91 3.20
CA THR A 131 18.04 16.12 2.00
C THR A 131 17.40 14.77 2.29
N ASP A 132 16.64 14.35 1.28
CA ASP A 132 15.93 13.10 1.04
C ASP A 132 16.56 11.83 1.65
N LEU A 133 15.96 11.37 2.75
CA LEU A 133 16.02 10.00 3.28
C LEU A 133 14.61 9.65 3.81
N ARG A 134 13.63 9.54 2.92
CA ARG A 134 12.25 9.12 3.29
C ARG A 134 11.72 7.88 2.55
N LEU A 135 12.57 7.16 1.83
CA LEU A 135 12.22 5.86 1.23
C LEU A 135 12.23 4.67 2.22
N CYS A 136 12.66 4.87 3.47
CA CYS A 136 12.71 3.82 4.49
C CYS A 136 11.95 4.16 5.79
N ALA A 137 11.09 5.19 5.78
CA ALA A 137 10.24 5.45 6.93
C ALA A 137 9.05 4.47 6.91
N PRO A 138 8.85 3.62 7.93
CA PRO A 138 7.68 2.77 8.00
C PRO A 138 6.41 3.63 7.92
N GLN A 139 5.46 3.22 7.07
CA GLN A 139 4.11 3.79 7.06
C GLN A 139 3.54 3.76 8.49
N VAL A 140 2.78 4.79 8.88
CA VAL A 140 2.20 4.86 10.24
C VAL A 140 1.33 3.62 10.47
N GLY A 141 1.75 2.72 11.38
CA GLY A 141 1.07 1.44 11.63
C GLY A 141 1.73 0.21 10.99
N CYS A 142 2.90 0.34 10.36
CA CYS A 142 3.67 -0.78 9.82
C CYS A 142 5.00 -0.97 10.55
N SER A 143 5.48 -2.21 10.63
CA SER A 143 6.81 -2.56 11.12
C SER A 143 7.64 -3.13 9.98
N ALA A 144 8.69 -2.41 9.57
CA ALA A 144 9.66 -2.94 8.63
C ALA A 144 10.55 -3.98 9.32
N MET A 145 10.61 -5.16 8.76
CA MET A 145 11.50 -6.23 9.16
C MET A 145 12.60 -6.36 8.09
N PRO A 146 13.88 -6.45 8.47
CA PRO A 146 14.99 -6.67 7.53
C PRO A 146 15.04 -8.15 7.08
N LEU A 147 13.89 -8.70 6.72
CA LEU A 147 13.71 -10.07 6.27
C LEU A 147 12.88 -10.08 5.00
N SER A 148 13.17 -11.06 4.14
CA SER A 148 12.29 -11.38 3.02
C SER A 148 10.89 -11.69 3.58
N PRO A 149 9.83 -11.17 2.95
CA PRO A 149 8.46 -11.57 3.29
C PRO A 149 8.19 -13.03 2.95
N GLU A 150 8.97 -13.62 2.04
CA GLU A 150 8.94 -15.05 1.78
C GLU A 150 9.56 -15.80 2.96
N GLY A 151 8.81 -16.74 3.54
CA GLY A 151 9.26 -17.52 4.70
C GLY A 151 8.82 -16.99 6.06
N LEU A 152 7.89 -16.01 6.10
CA LEU A 152 7.21 -15.60 7.32
C LEU A 152 5.87 -16.34 7.49
N PHE A 153 5.75 -17.08 8.60
CA PHE A 153 4.64 -17.96 8.91
C PHE A 153 3.71 -17.32 9.94
N PRO A 154 2.38 -17.36 9.74
CA PRO A 154 1.41 -17.02 10.78
C PRO A 154 1.67 -17.81 12.06
N ALA A 155 1.72 -17.11 13.19
CA ALA A 155 1.93 -17.73 14.49
C ALA A 155 1.05 -17.11 15.57
N VAL A 156 0.68 -17.95 16.54
CA VAL A 156 -0.07 -17.56 17.73
C VAL A 156 0.61 -18.11 18.97
N GLY A 157 0.90 -17.25 19.94
CA GLY A 157 1.35 -17.62 21.28
C GLY A 157 0.23 -17.47 22.30
N LEU A 158 0.15 -18.40 23.24
CA LEU A 158 -0.76 -18.42 24.40
C LEU A 158 0.07 -18.70 25.65
N HIS A 159 -0.24 -18.05 26.78
CA HIS A 159 0.58 -18.13 28.00
C HIS A 159 -0.24 -18.12 29.30
N SER A 160 -1.56 -18.30 29.24
CA SER A 160 -2.34 -18.49 30.45
C SER A 160 -3.55 -19.41 30.29
N LEU A 161 -3.94 -20.02 31.42
CA LEU A 161 -5.10 -20.92 31.49
C LEU A 161 -6.37 -20.21 31.00
N GLY A 162 -7.18 -20.96 30.25
CA GLY A 162 -8.44 -20.48 29.68
C GLY A 162 -8.30 -19.74 28.35
N GLU A 163 -7.08 -19.43 27.89
CA GLU A 163 -6.91 -18.77 26.60
C GLU A 163 -7.38 -19.65 25.44
N GLU A 164 -8.30 -19.11 24.65
CA GLU A 164 -8.88 -19.77 23.49
C GLU A 164 -8.99 -18.79 22.34
N VAL A 165 -8.56 -19.24 21.16
CA VAL A 165 -8.61 -18.45 19.93
C VAL A 165 -9.10 -19.27 18.75
N ARG A 166 -9.64 -18.58 17.74
CA ARG A 166 -10.02 -19.15 16.46
C ARG A 166 -9.20 -18.52 15.33
N LEU A 167 -8.48 -19.35 14.60
CA LEU A 167 -7.60 -18.94 13.50
C LEU A 167 -8.34 -18.92 12.16
N HIS A 168 -8.14 -17.85 11.38
CA HIS A 168 -8.73 -17.63 10.06
C HIS A 168 -7.61 -17.38 9.03
N LEU A 169 -7.03 -18.46 8.49
CA LEU A 169 -5.89 -18.41 7.55
C LEU A 169 -6.25 -17.96 6.12
N ARG A 170 -7.54 -17.85 5.82
CA ARG A 170 -8.08 -17.37 4.53
C ARG A 170 -8.91 -16.10 4.71
N ALA A 171 -8.62 -15.33 5.77
CA ALA A 171 -9.25 -14.04 5.97
C ALA A 171 -8.81 -13.10 4.84
N ALA A 172 -9.77 -12.34 4.33
CA ALA A 172 -9.47 -11.17 3.53
C ALA A 172 -9.72 -9.96 4.43
N LEU A 173 -8.80 -9.00 4.43
CA LEU A 173 -9.20 -7.66 4.82
C LEU A 173 -10.21 -7.21 3.77
N GLU A 174 -11.46 -7.03 4.18
CA GLU A 174 -12.38 -6.17 3.44
C GLU A 174 -11.66 -4.83 3.33
N ASP A 175 -11.32 -4.49 2.08
CA ASP A 175 -10.57 -3.29 1.81
C ASP A 175 -11.48 -2.13 2.17
N ASP A 176 -11.21 -1.45 3.30
CA ASP A 176 -11.79 -0.14 3.57
C ASP A 176 -11.48 0.85 2.42
N SER A 177 -10.63 0.52 1.44
CA SER A 177 -10.57 1.27 0.16
C SER A 177 -11.84 1.18 -0.69
N ALA A 178 -12.85 0.38 -0.33
CA ALA A 178 -14.18 0.42 -0.95
C ALA A 178 -15.17 1.34 -0.21
N MET A 179 -14.84 1.84 0.99
CA MET A 179 -15.72 2.74 1.78
C MET A 179 -14.96 3.90 2.46
N MET A 180 -13.76 4.24 1.98
CA MET A 180 -13.23 5.59 2.16
C MET A 180 -14.09 6.49 1.26
N VAL A 181 -14.71 7.51 1.84
CA VAL A 181 -15.06 8.69 1.05
C VAL A 181 -13.74 9.19 0.52
N ASP A 182 -13.44 8.80 -0.70
CA ASP A 182 -12.16 8.99 -1.31
C ASP A 182 -11.96 10.50 -1.49
N SER A 183 -11.11 11.08 -0.64
CA SER A 183 -10.41 12.27 -1.04
C SER A 183 -9.32 11.80 -2.01
N HIS A 184 -9.67 11.67 -3.31
CA HIS A 184 -8.79 11.17 -4.38
C HIS A 184 -7.61 12.12 -4.67
N GLU A 185 -7.28 13.00 -3.73
CA GLU A 185 -6.09 13.82 -3.72
C GLU A 185 -4.80 12.97 -3.56
N GLU A 186 -4.89 11.69 -3.15
CA GLU A 186 -3.72 10.83 -2.91
C GLU A 186 -3.21 10.05 -4.16
N GLU A 187 -3.99 9.94 -5.24
CA GLU A 187 -3.60 9.18 -6.44
C GLU A 187 -2.66 9.98 -7.36
N TRP A 188 -2.76 11.30 -7.35
CA TRP A 188 -2.02 12.20 -8.22
C TRP A 188 -0.70 12.64 -7.57
N GLY A 189 0.42 12.35 -8.22
CA GLY A 189 1.76 12.72 -7.73
C GLY A 189 2.19 14.11 -8.16
N ARG A 190 1.66 14.61 -9.29
CA ARG A 190 1.95 15.95 -9.82
C ARG A 190 0.70 16.53 -10.47
N LEU A 191 0.23 17.65 -9.95
CA LEU A 191 -0.84 18.46 -10.53
C LEU A 191 -0.29 19.83 -10.95
N HIS A 192 -0.73 20.32 -12.10
CA HIS A 192 -0.48 21.68 -12.58
C HIS A 192 -1.72 22.18 -13.29
N ASP A 193 -2.29 23.29 -12.83
CA ASP A 193 -3.48 23.91 -13.40
C ASP A 193 -4.68 22.93 -13.54
N VAL A 194 -4.68 21.90 -12.68
CA VAL A 194 -5.73 20.90 -12.52
C VAL A 194 -6.02 20.76 -11.03
N ARG A 195 -7.30 20.74 -10.68
CA ARG A 195 -7.81 20.41 -9.35
C ARG A 195 -8.37 18.99 -9.37
N ALA A 196 -7.96 18.18 -8.40
CA ALA A 196 -8.56 16.86 -8.17
C ALA A 196 -9.61 16.99 -7.06
N CYS A 197 -10.82 16.49 -7.30
CA CYS A 197 -11.93 16.47 -6.33
C CYS A 197 -12.59 15.11 -6.41
N GLY A 198 -12.09 14.18 -5.63
CA GLY A 198 -12.42 12.79 -5.85
C GLY A 198 -11.94 12.31 -7.24
N THR A 199 -12.64 11.37 -7.88
CA THR A 199 -12.28 10.88 -9.23
C THR A 199 -12.26 11.98 -10.30
N LEU A 200 -12.81 13.16 -10.00
CA LEU A 200 -12.93 14.26 -10.93
C LEU A 200 -11.62 15.05 -11.03
N LEU A 201 -11.12 15.17 -12.26
CA LEU A 201 -10.07 16.12 -12.62
C LEU A 201 -10.70 17.33 -13.32
N GLU A 202 -10.47 18.51 -12.77
CA GLU A 202 -10.99 19.77 -13.30
C GLU A 202 -9.84 20.67 -13.73
N TYR A 203 -9.85 21.13 -14.98
CA TYR A 203 -8.92 22.16 -15.42
C TYR A 203 -9.24 23.51 -14.77
N VAL A 204 -8.26 24.10 -14.10
CA VAL A 204 -8.38 25.40 -13.40
C VAL A 204 -7.37 26.44 -13.93
N GLY A 205 -6.75 26.16 -15.07
CA GLY A 205 -5.79 27.05 -15.73
C GLY A 205 -6.43 28.15 -16.57
N LYS A 206 -5.58 28.91 -17.28
CA LYS A 206 -5.99 30.10 -18.04
C LYS A 206 -6.54 29.81 -19.43
N GLY A 207 -6.10 28.72 -20.07
CA GLY A 207 -6.54 28.27 -21.39
C GLY A 207 -6.30 29.25 -22.54
N LYS A 208 -5.35 30.19 -22.43
CA LYS A 208 -5.17 31.28 -23.41
C LYS A 208 -4.27 30.89 -24.58
N SER A 209 -3.35 29.96 -24.36
CA SER A 209 -2.32 29.56 -25.32
C SER A 209 -2.04 28.07 -25.25
N ILE A 210 -1.31 27.55 -26.25
CA ILE A 210 -0.94 26.13 -26.35
C ILE A 210 -0.04 25.63 -25.21
N VAL A 211 0.52 26.54 -24.40
CA VAL A 211 1.34 26.20 -23.23
C VAL A 211 0.56 26.28 -21.91
N ASP A 212 -0.68 26.79 -21.91
CA ASP A 212 -1.56 26.82 -20.74
C ASP A 212 -2.22 25.45 -20.55
N VAL A 213 -1.41 24.42 -20.37
CA VAL A 213 -1.85 23.03 -20.26
C VAL A 213 -2.02 22.64 -18.80
N GLY A 214 -3.16 22.02 -18.49
CA GLY A 214 -3.36 21.31 -17.23
C GLY A 214 -2.72 19.92 -17.30
N LEU A 215 -1.90 19.57 -16.30
CA LEU A 215 -1.31 18.25 -16.17
C LEU A 215 -1.73 17.61 -14.85
N ALA A 216 -2.24 16.38 -14.94
CA ALA A 216 -2.36 15.47 -13.82
C ALA A 216 -1.55 14.21 -14.11
N GLN A 217 -0.56 13.92 -13.28
CA GLN A 217 0.27 12.72 -13.40
C GLN A 217 0.16 11.89 -12.13
N ALA A 218 -0.17 10.61 -12.29
CA ALA A 218 -0.31 9.67 -11.20
C ALA A 218 0.99 9.52 -10.40
N ARG A 219 0.85 9.23 -9.10
CA ARG A 219 1.98 9.09 -8.17
C ARG A 219 2.77 7.81 -8.39
N ARG A 220 2.10 6.76 -8.86
CA ARG A 220 2.67 5.43 -9.09
C ARG A 220 2.71 5.15 -10.60
N PRO A 221 3.82 4.60 -11.13
CA PRO A 221 3.86 4.14 -12.52
C PRO A 221 2.93 2.94 -12.71
N LEU A 222 2.56 2.67 -13.96
CA LEU A 222 1.93 1.40 -14.30
C LEU A 222 2.88 0.24 -14.00
N SER A 223 2.31 -0.90 -13.63
CA SER A 223 3.01 -2.14 -13.33
C SER A 223 2.26 -3.32 -13.91
N THR A 224 2.85 -4.51 -13.93
CA THR A 224 2.19 -5.74 -14.42
C THR A 224 0.83 -6.02 -13.76
N ARG A 225 0.53 -5.40 -12.62
CA ARG A 225 -0.73 -5.58 -11.85
C ARG A 225 -1.67 -4.38 -11.90
N SER A 226 -1.17 -3.23 -12.32
CA SER A 226 -1.97 -2.04 -12.62
C SER A 226 -1.41 -1.47 -13.91
N HIS A 227 -1.80 -2.09 -15.03
CA HIS A 227 -1.24 -1.87 -16.35
C HIS A 227 -2.23 -1.17 -17.28
N TYR A 228 -3.36 -0.72 -16.75
CA TYR A 228 -4.46 -0.14 -17.50
C TYR A 228 -5.22 0.85 -16.63
N PHE A 229 -5.66 1.96 -17.22
CA PHE A 229 -6.50 2.96 -16.58
C PHE A 229 -7.37 3.64 -17.63
N GLU A 230 -8.50 4.18 -17.19
CA GLU A 230 -9.49 4.83 -18.03
C GLU A 230 -9.85 6.21 -17.48
N VAL A 231 -10.29 7.09 -18.37
CA VAL A 231 -10.85 8.40 -18.03
C VAL A 231 -12.11 8.62 -18.86
N GLU A 232 -13.21 8.95 -18.19
CA GLU A 232 -14.44 9.42 -18.82
C GLU A 232 -14.39 10.93 -19.04
N ILE A 233 -14.82 11.38 -20.22
CA ILE A 233 -14.96 12.82 -20.51
C ILE A 233 -16.30 13.32 -19.93
N VAL A 234 -16.25 13.83 -18.70
CA VAL A 234 -17.42 14.43 -18.04
C VAL A 234 -17.83 15.74 -18.72
N ASP A 235 -16.86 16.57 -19.07
CA ASP A 235 -17.05 17.82 -19.81
C ASP A 235 -15.85 18.04 -20.76
N PRO A 236 -16.06 18.15 -22.09
CA PRO A 236 -14.98 18.37 -23.04
C PRO A 236 -14.45 19.82 -23.03
N GLY A 237 -15.12 20.76 -22.36
CA GLY A 237 -14.87 22.18 -22.50
C GLY A 237 -15.11 22.66 -23.95
N GLU A 238 -14.54 23.81 -24.30
CA GLU A 238 -14.80 24.43 -25.61
C GLU A 238 -14.19 23.67 -26.80
N LYS A 239 -13.04 23.02 -26.59
CA LYS A 239 -12.21 22.46 -27.69
C LYS A 239 -11.89 20.97 -27.53
N CYS A 240 -12.24 20.35 -26.41
CA CYS A 240 -11.93 18.95 -26.12
C CYS A 240 -10.43 18.59 -26.18
N TYR A 241 -9.55 19.53 -25.84
CA TYR A 241 -8.10 19.30 -25.74
C TYR A 241 -7.76 18.48 -24.49
N ILE A 242 -8.20 17.22 -24.50
CA ILE A 242 -7.99 16.24 -23.45
C ILE A 242 -7.12 15.13 -24.04
N ALA A 243 -6.03 14.81 -23.35
CA ALA A 243 -5.09 13.79 -23.78
C ALA A 243 -4.88 12.76 -22.66
N LEU A 244 -4.91 11.48 -23.01
CA LEU A 244 -4.68 10.35 -22.11
C LEU A 244 -3.46 9.56 -22.56
N GLY A 245 -2.53 9.29 -21.65
CA GLY A 245 -1.31 8.59 -22.03
C GLY A 245 -0.30 8.34 -20.92
N LEU A 246 0.87 7.84 -21.32
CA LEU A 246 1.99 7.54 -20.44
C LEU A 246 3.08 8.59 -20.61
N ALA A 247 3.72 8.96 -19.50
CA ALA A 247 4.82 9.91 -19.50
C ALA A 247 5.82 9.60 -18.38
N ARG A 248 7.10 9.88 -18.62
CA ARG A 248 8.15 9.80 -17.59
C ARG A 248 7.86 10.70 -16.39
N LYS A 249 8.40 10.35 -15.23
CA LYS A 249 8.17 11.04 -13.95
C LYS A 249 8.47 12.55 -13.98
N ASP A 250 9.42 12.97 -14.81
CA ASP A 250 9.90 14.34 -14.96
C ASP A 250 9.24 15.10 -16.13
N TYR A 251 8.14 14.60 -16.69
CA TYR A 251 7.46 15.20 -17.84
C TYR A 251 7.16 16.70 -17.64
N PRO A 252 7.36 17.57 -18.66
CA PRO A 252 7.07 18.99 -18.57
C PRO A 252 5.59 19.23 -18.28
N LYS A 253 5.32 20.03 -17.24
CA LYS A 253 3.96 20.28 -16.77
C LYS A 253 3.11 21.13 -17.73
N ASN A 254 3.74 21.95 -18.55
CA ASN A 254 3.12 22.91 -19.46
C ASN A 254 2.89 22.36 -20.87
N ARG A 255 2.80 21.02 -21.02
CA ARG A 255 2.60 20.35 -22.31
C ARG A 255 1.69 19.14 -22.15
N HIS A 256 0.87 18.85 -23.16
CA HIS A 256 0.09 17.63 -23.18
C HIS A 256 1.00 16.40 -23.28
N PRO A 257 0.66 15.27 -22.64
CA PRO A 257 1.29 13.98 -22.91
C PRO A 257 1.33 13.69 -24.41
N GLY A 258 2.40 13.03 -24.87
CA GLY A 258 2.64 12.74 -26.29
C GLY A 258 3.41 13.84 -27.05
N TRP A 259 3.46 15.08 -26.56
CA TRP A 259 4.15 16.18 -27.25
C TRP A 259 5.64 16.32 -26.93
N SER A 260 6.17 15.60 -25.95
CA SER A 260 7.58 15.66 -25.54
C SER A 260 8.18 14.29 -25.27
N ARG A 261 9.49 14.15 -25.51
CA ARG A 261 10.20 12.86 -25.46
C ARG A 261 9.96 12.09 -24.16
N GLY A 262 9.75 10.78 -24.30
CA GLY A 262 9.43 9.88 -23.20
C GLY A 262 7.96 9.98 -22.76
N SER A 263 7.07 10.28 -23.71
CA SER A 263 5.62 10.18 -23.51
C SER A 263 4.94 9.69 -24.79
N VAL A 264 3.78 9.06 -24.60
CA VAL A 264 2.86 8.66 -25.67
C VAL A 264 1.44 8.96 -25.20
N ALA A 265 0.59 9.52 -26.05
CA ALA A 265 -0.78 9.81 -25.67
C ALA A 265 -1.72 9.85 -26.85
N TYR A 266 -2.98 9.48 -26.58
CA TYR A 266 -4.12 9.65 -27.45
C TYR A 266 -4.83 10.97 -27.13
N HIS A 267 -5.16 11.74 -28.15
CA HIS A 267 -5.78 13.08 -28.03
C HIS A 267 -7.23 13.03 -28.52
N ALA A 268 -8.16 13.43 -27.64
CA ALA A 268 -9.60 13.32 -27.84
C ALA A 268 -10.14 14.21 -28.98
N ASP A 269 -9.54 15.38 -29.19
CA ASP A 269 -10.03 16.41 -30.10
C ASP A 269 -9.85 16.04 -31.58
N ASP A 270 -8.78 15.32 -31.92
CA ASP A 270 -8.46 14.97 -33.30
C ASP A 270 -8.34 13.47 -33.55
N GLY A 271 -8.37 12.63 -32.51
CA GLY A 271 -8.32 11.18 -32.61
C GLY A 271 -6.93 10.64 -32.95
N LYS A 272 -5.87 11.43 -32.76
CA LYS A 272 -4.50 11.02 -33.08
C LYS A 272 -3.75 10.50 -31.87
N ILE A 273 -2.71 9.74 -32.16
CA ILE A 273 -1.69 9.34 -31.19
C ILE A 273 -0.41 10.14 -31.42
N PHE A 274 0.19 10.61 -30.33
CA PHE A 274 1.41 11.42 -30.35
C PHE A 274 2.53 10.70 -29.59
N HIS A 275 3.71 10.63 -30.19
CA HIS A 275 4.88 9.91 -29.67
C HIS A 275 6.05 10.86 -29.40
N GLY A 276 6.01 11.53 -28.26
CA GLY A 276 7.01 12.51 -27.82
C GLY A 276 7.32 13.63 -28.82
N SER A 277 6.35 13.99 -29.65
CA SER A 277 6.46 14.92 -30.78
C SER A 277 5.18 15.75 -30.91
N GLY A 278 5.29 16.98 -31.43
CA GLY A 278 4.11 17.82 -31.71
C GLY A 278 3.32 17.42 -32.96
N VAL A 279 3.74 16.36 -33.64
CA VAL A 279 3.06 15.77 -34.81
C VAL A 279 2.52 14.40 -34.40
N GLY A 280 1.23 14.19 -34.63
CA GLY A 280 0.52 12.95 -34.30
C GLY A 280 0.03 12.22 -35.54
N ASP A 281 -0.18 10.91 -35.39
CA ASP A 281 -0.63 10.00 -36.44
C ASP A 281 -2.12 9.63 -36.24
N PRO A 282 -2.91 9.42 -37.30
CA PRO A 282 -4.27 8.90 -37.18
C PRO A 282 -4.29 7.58 -36.40
N PHE A 283 -5.13 7.48 -35.36
CA PHE A 283 -5.16 6.31 -34.49
C PHE A 283 -6.58 5.82 -34.20
N GLY A 284 -7.47 6.73 -33.79
CA GLY A 284 -8.84 6.40 -33.37
C GLY A 284 -9.83 7.48 -33.76
N PRO A 285 -11.10 7.34 -33.32
CA PRO A 285 -12.11 8.37 -33.50
C PRO A 285 -11.79 9.62 -32.67
N ARG A 286 -12.59 10.68 -32.81
CA ARG A 286 -12.63 11.75 -31.80
C ARG A 286 -13.49 11.30 -30.62
N CYS A 287 -13.24 11.85 -29.44
CA CYS A 287 -14.06 11.59 -28.26
C CYS A 287 -14.89 12.82 -27.88
N TYR A 288 -16.03 12.57 -27.24
CA TYR A 288 -17.02 13.55 -26.84
C TYR A 288 -17.44 13.33 -25.39
N LYS A 289 -18.33 14.20 -24.89
CA LYS A 289 -18.92 14.07 -23.57
C LYS A 289 -19.54 12.68 -23.38
N GLY A 290 -19.17 11.99 -22.30
CA GLY A 290 -19.62 10.66 -21.94
C GLY A 290 -18.79 9.52 -22.56
N ASP A 291 -17.83 9.81 -23.44
CA ASP A 291 -16.92 8.79 -23.96
C ASP A 291 -15.83 8.47 -22.93
N THR A 292 -15.44 7.20 -22.89
CA THR A 292 -14.35 6.69 -22.04
C THR A 292 -13.10 6.40 -22.89
N MET A 293 -11.99 7.01 -22.52
CA MET A 293 -10.67 6.74 -23.10
C MET A 293 -9.88 5.81 -22.17
N GLY A 294 -9.22 4.80 -22.73
CA GLY A 294 -8.39 3.86 -21.97
C GLY A 294 -6.93 3.90 -22.41
N CYS A 295 -6.01 3.75 -21.47
CA CYS A 295 -4.58 3.62 -21.74
C CYS A 295 -4.01 2.46 -20.92
N GLY A 296 -3.24 1.59 -21.58
CA GLY A 296 -2.54 0.51 -20.92
C GLY A 296 -1.22 0.16 -21.57
N ILE A 297 -0.40 -0.56 -20.82
CA ILE A 297 0.88 -1.09 -21.27
C ILE A 297 0.84 -2.62 -21.21
N MET A 298 1.27 -3.26 -22.28
CA MET A 298 1.48 -4.70 -22.28
C MET A 298 2.92 -4.98 -21.85
N PHE A 299 3.07 -5.70 -20.74
CA PHE A 299 4.38 -6.16 -20.28
C PHE A 299 4.72 -7.50 -20.95
N PRO A 300 5.93 -7.65 -21.54
CA PRO A 300 6.44 -8.94 -21.99
C PRO A 300 6.42 -9.99 -20.87
N ARG A 301 6.35 -11.28 -21.22
CA ARG A 301 6.31 -12.38 -20.23
C ARG A 301 7.58 -12.46 -19.38
N ASP A 302 8.69 -11.99 -19.92
CA ASP A 302 10.02 -11.90 -19.32
C ASP A 302 10.34 -10.50 -18.77
N TYR A 303 9.35 -9.61 -18.68
CA TYR A 303 9.54 -8.29 -18.09
C TYR A 303 9.98 -8.42 -16.62
N SER A 304 11.22 -8.01 -16.36
CA SER A 304 11.75 -7.81 -15.01
C SER A 304 12.04 -6.32 -14.80
N LEU A 305 11.58 -5.77 -13.68
CA LEU A 305 11.84 -4.39 -13.27
C LEU A 305 13.35 -4.09 -13.13
N ASP A 306 14.18 -5.11 -12.92
CA ASP A 306 15.64 -4.98 -12.79
C ASP A 306 16.35 -4.67 -14.12
N SER A 307 15.65 -4.79 -15.25
CA SER A 307 16.22 -4.55 -16.58
C SER A 307 16.35 -3.07 -16.94
N GLU A 308 15.75 -2.16 -16.17
CA GLU A 308 15.82 -0.70 -16.39
C GLU A 308 17.06 -0.03 -15.74
N GLY A 309 18.01 -0.80 -15.20
CA GLY A 309 19.25 -0.28 -14.61
C GLY A 309 20.34 0.11 -15.63
N GLY A 310 20.10 -0.02 -16.93
CA GLY A 310 21.06 0.37 -17.95
C GLY A 310 20.35 1.01 -19.12
N TRP A 311 20.31 2.34 -19.15
CA TRP A 311 20.40 3.25 -20.31
C TRP A 311 19.93 4.64 -19.84
N GLY A 312 20.88 5.52 -19.54
CA GLY A 312 20.65 6.95 -19.25
C GLY A 312 21.44 7.47 -18.07
#